data_AF-A0A1S2XN91-F1
#
_entry.id   AF-A0A1S2XN91-F1
#
_cell.length_a   1.000
_cell.length_b   1.000
_cell.length_c   1.000
_cell.angle_alpha   90.00
_cell.angle_beta   90.00
_cell.angle_gamma   90.00
#
_symmetry.space_group_name_H-M   'P 1'
#
loop_
_entity.id
_entity.type
_entity.pdbx_description
1 polymer ?
#
loop_
_entity_poly.entity_id
_entity_poly.type
_entity_poly.pdbx_seq_one_letter_code
_entity_poly.pdbx_strand_id
1 'polypeptide(L)'
;MEFDRQLGPYNLSHFEDWKRLSNFITKSIIERLEPIGGEISVECENDMFRNTPKTSMEEALDKQLKVGSSAKSGGKFQRKGCYYTSIPRVVKCKGMSGQELTSLNLDKTQLLETLLAKDYGGSEDLLLGELQFAFVAFLMGQSLEAFLQWKSLVSLLFGCTEAPFNTRTRLFTKFIKVIYYQLKYGLQKDRTDDTRPPLLDDSWLSTDSFLHYLCKDFFSLVLDGSVVDGDLLKWTRKFKELLENNLGWEFPKNSAVDGLYFEENDEFAPVVEMLDDEAYAI
;
A
#
# COMPACT_ATOMS: atom_id res chain seq x y z
N MET A 1 13.83 -27.16 -35.32
CA MET A 1 13.18 -26.40 -34.23
C MET A 1 13.23 -27.24 -32.96
N GLU A 2 14.42 -27.38 -32.36
CA GLU A 2 14.66 -28.29 -31.21
C GLU A 2 14.84 -27.54 -29.88
N PHE A 3 14.81 -26.20 -29.90
CA PHE A 3 15.00 -25.37 -28.69
C PHE A 3 13.83 -25.42 -27.71
N ASP A 4 12.62 -25.82 -28.15
CA ASP A 4 11.43 -25.87 -27.28
C ASP A 4 11.46 -27.01 -26.25
N ARG A 5 12.27 -28.06 -26.45
CA ARG A 5 12.28 -29.23 -25.55
C ARG A 5 12.88 -28.95 -24.17
N GLN A 6 13.67 -27.88 -24.04
CA GLN A 6 14.34 -27.47 -22.80
C GLN A 6 13.71 -26.23 -22.16
N LEU A 7 12.66 -25.67 -22.76
CA LEU A 7 11.92 -24.54 -22.21
C LEU A 7 10.75 -25.06 -21.39
N GLY A 8 10.56 -24.49 -20.20
CA GLY A 8 9.37 -24.75 -19.40
C GLY A 8 8.12 -24.24 -20.13
N PRO A 9 7.03 -25.02 -20.23
CA PRO A 9 5.80 -24.54 -20.85
C PRO A 9 5.26 -23.35 -20.07
N TYR A 10 4.79 -22.31 -20.78
CA TYR A 10 4.13 -21.19 -20.12
C TYR A 10 2.87 -21.69 -19.43
N ASN A 11 2.71 -21.37 -18.14
CA ASN A 11 1.57 -21.84 -17.38
C ASN A 11 0.32 -21.01 -17.74
N LEU A 12 -0.38 -21.44 -18.78
CA LEU A 12 -1.61 -20.80 -19.27
C LEU A 12 -2.73 -20.79 -18.22
N SER A 13 -2.69 -21.65 -17.19
CA SER A 13 -3.71 -21.64 -16.12
C SER A 13 -3.69 -20.34 -15.30
N HIS A 14 -2.55 -19.65 -15.22
CA HIS A 14 -2.41 -18.38 -14.49
C HIS A 14 -2.51 -17.15 -15.38
N PHE A 15 -2.79 -17.31 -16.68
CA PHE A 15 -2.81 -16.19 -17.62
C PHE A 15 -3.89 -15.15 -17.27
N GLU A 16 -5.08 -15.60 -16.86
CA GLU A 16 -6.18 -14.69 -16.47
C GLU A 16 -5.88 -13.93 -15.19
N ASP A 17 -5.21 -14.56 -14.22
CA ASP A 17 -4.77 -13.88 -13.00
C ASP A 17 -3.68 -12.86 -13.32
N TRP A 18 -2.69 -13.24 -14.13
CA TRP A 18 -1.65 -12.33 -14.60
C TRP A 18 -2.25 -11.11 -15.29
N LYS A 19 -3.21 -11.32 -16.19
CA LYS A 19 -3.91 -10.23 -16.88
C LYS A 19 -4.60 -9.29 -15.90
N ARG A 20 -5.22 -9.78 -14.83
CA ARG A 20 -5.86 -8.94 -13.80
C ARG A 20 -4.86 -8.19 -12.91
N LEU A 21 -3.69 -8.78 -12.69
CA LEU A 21 -2.62 -8.17 -11.90
C LEU A 21 -1.82 -7.12 -12.70
N SER A 22 -1.85 -7.18 -14.03
CA SER A 22 -1.02 -6.34 -14.90
C SER A 22 -1.80 -5.53 -15.96
N ASN A 23 -3.12 -5.42 -15.88
CA ASN A 23 -3.94 -4.80 -16.93
C ASN A 23 -3.68 -3.29 -17.14
N PHE A 24 -3.10 -2.60 -16.16
CA PHE A 24 -2.69 -1.19 -16.25
C PHE A 24 -1.18 -1.02 -16.47
N ILE A 25 -0.40 -2.10 -16.45
CA ILE A 25 1.03 -2.06 -16.75
C ILE A 25 1.20 -1.95 -18.27
N THR A 26 1.42 -0.73 -18.75
CA THR A 26 1.73 -0.45 -20.16
C THR A 26 3.23 -0.36 -20.39
N LYS A 27 3.64 -0.39 -21.66
CA LYS A 27 5.04 -0.15 -22.05
C LYS A 27 5.58 1.18 -21.50
N SER A 28 4.77 2.24 -21.53
CA SER A 28 5.15 3.55 -20.99
C SER A 28 5.34 3.54 -19.47
N ILE A 29 4.62 2.68 -18.73
CA ILE A 29 4.82 2.52 -17.29
C ILE A 29 6.15 1.81 -17.02
N ILE A 30 6.46 0.75 -17.75
CA ILE A 30 7.72 0.03 -17.62
C ILE A 30 8.88 0.96 -17.94
N GLU A 31 8.88 1.63 -19.09
CA GLU A 31 9.95 2.56 -19.49
C GLU A 31 10.16 3.72 -18.50
N ARG A 32 9.10 4.13 -17.79
CA ARG A 32 9.17 5.19 -16.79
C ARG A 32 9.72 4.71 -15.45
N LEU A 33 9.40 3.50 -15.03
CA LEU A 33 9.68 2.98 -13.68
C LEU A 33 10.91 2.08 -13.60
N GLU A 34 11.24 1.38 -14.69
CA GLU A 34 12.30 0.38 -14.74
C GLU A 34 13.66 0.99 -14.36
N PRO A 35 14.43 0.33 -13.46
CA PRO A 35 15.75 0.79 -13.10
C PRO A 35 16.72 0.70 -14.28
N ILE A 36 17.83 1.44 -14.22
CA ILE A 36 18.86 1.35 -15.26
C ILE A 36 19.46 -0.06 -15.21
N GLY A 37 19.25 -0.84 -16.28
CA GLY A 37 19.69 -2.23 -16.39
C GLY A 37 18.58 -3.27 -16.18
N GLY A 38 17.36 -2.84 -15.81
CA GLY A 38 16.18 -3.72 -15.75
C GLY A 38 16.14 -4.72 -14.60
N GLU A 39 17.15 -4.75 -13.75
CA GLU A 39 17.21 -5.66 -12.60
C GLU A 39 16.42 -5.10 -11.43
N ILE A 40 15.42 -5.86 -10.97
CA ILE A 40 14.61 -5.57 -9.79
C ILE A 40 14.77 -6.77 -8.84
N SER A 41 15.71 -6.67 -7.91
CA SER A 41 16.00 -7.70 -6.92
C SER A 41 16.38 -7.07 -5.57
N VAL A 42 16.26 -7.86 -4.49
CA VAL A 42 16.70 -7.47 -3.13
C VAL A 42 18.17 -7.01 -3.12
N GLU A 43 19.01 -7.59 -3.97
CA GLU A 43 20.44 -7.29 -4.04
C GLU A 43 20.71 -5.85 -4.53
N CYS A 44 19.79 -5.27 -5.30
CA CYS A 44 19.90 -3.92 -5.83
C CYS A 44 19.56 -2.82 -4.80
N GLU A 45 18.85 -3.14 -3.71
CA GLU A 45 18.28 -2.17 -2.77
C GLU A 45 19.20 -1.77 -1.61
N ASN A 46 20.41 -2.34 -1.54
CA ASN A 46 21.37 -2.17 -0.43
C ASN A 46 21.80 -0.71 -0.14
N ASP A 47 21.55 0.23 -1.06
CA ASP A 47 21.86 1.65 -0.88
C ASP A 47 20.68 2.49 -0.33
N MET A 48 19.43 1.99 -0.37
CA MET A 48 18.26 2.75 0.08
C MET A 48 18.24 3.03 1.58
N PHE A 49 18.67 2.05 2.39
CA PHE A 49 18.73 2.17 3.85
C PHE A 49 20.02 2.81 4.37
N ARG A 50 20.94 3.23 3.49
CA ARG A 50 22.14 3.95 3.93
C ARG A 50 21.84 5.39 4.35
N ASN A 51 20.70 5.95 3.92
CA ASN A 51 20.34 7.36 4.13
C ASN A 51 19.21 7.58 5.16
N THR A 52 18.70 6.52 5.80
CA THR A 52 17.83 6.62 6.99
C THR A 52 18.66 6.90 8.25
N PRO A 53 18.12 7.59 9.27
CA PRO A 53 18.83 7.76 10.54
C PRO A 53 19.11 6.38 11.13
N LYS A 54 20.39 6.02 11.25
CA LYS A 54 20.82 4.72 11.76
C LYS A 54 20.72 4.70 13.28
N THR A 55 20.14 3.64 13.81
CA THR A 55 20.28 3.31 15.24
C THR A 55 21.73 2.93 15.54
N SER A 56 22.16 3.05 16.81
CA SER A 56 23.53 2.71 17.22
C SER A 56 23.92 1.26 16.92
N MET A 57 22.94 0.34 16.90
CA MET A 57 23.12 -1.06 16.52
C MET A 57 23.37 -1.23 15.01
N GLU A 58 22.65 -0.48 14.16
CA GLU A 58 22.85 -0.51 12.70
C GLU A 58 24.22 0.06 12.31
N GLU A 59 24.71 1.10 13.00
CA GLU A 59 26.06 1.62 12.79
C GLU A 59 27.16 0.62 13.18
N ALA A 60 26.95 -0.15 14.24
CA ALA A 60 27.88 -1.19 14.68
C ALA A 60 27.93 -2.36 13.67
N LEU A 61 26.79 -2.77 13.13
CA LEU A 61 26.69 -3.80 12.10
C LEU A 61 27.35 -3.36 10.79
N ASP A 62 27.14 -2.10 10.37
CA ASP A 62 27.77 -1.52 9.18
C ASP A 62 29.30 -1.50 9.28
N LYS A 63 29.84 -1.25 10.49
CA LYS A 63 31.28 -1.30 10.77
C LYS A 63 31.82 -2.72 10.67
N GLN A 64 31.07 -3.73 11.10
CA GLN A 64 31.47 -5.14 10.97
C GLN A 64 31.44 -5.61 9.52
N LEU A 65 30.42 -5.24 8.74
CA LEU A 65 30.28 -5.64 7.34
C LEU A 65 31.30 -4.97 6.40
N LYS A 66 31.74 -3.75 6.73
CA LYS A 66 32.81 -3.04 5.99
C LYS A 66 34.19 -3.68 6.14
N VAL A 67 34.42 -4.51 7.14
CA VAL A 67 35.70 -5.19 7.36
C VAL A 67 35.88 -6.39 6.40
N GLY A 68 34.79 -6.87 5.76
CA GLY A 68 34.81 -8.07 4.92
C GLY A 68 34.73 -7.87 3.40
N SER A 69 34.39 -6.67 2.88
CA SER A 69 34.19 -6.48 1.43
C SER A 69 34.94 -5.27 0.87
N SER A 70 36.13 -5.55 0.32
CA SER A 70 36.89 -4.60 -0.48
C SER A 70 36.30 -4.51 -1.89
N ALA A 71 35.24 -3.71 -2.06
CA ALA A 71 34.78 -3.28 -3.38
C ALA A 71 34.25 -1.84 -3.31
N LYS A 72 35.16 -0.87 -3.27
CA LYS A 72 34.82 0.52 -3.59
C LYS A 72 34.80 0.67 -5.11
N SER A 73 33.63 0.59 -5.74
CA SER A 73 33.46 1.16 -7.07
C SER A 73 33.09 2.64 -6.93
N GLY A 74 34.08 3.51 -7.19
CA GLY A 74 33.89 4.96 -7.29
C GLY A 74 33.22 5.35 -8.61
N GLY A 75 31.99 4.88 -8.84
CA GLY A 75 31.11 5.36 -9.89
C GLY A 75 30.07 6.32 -9.31
N LYS A 76 29.63 7.32 -10.09
CA LYS A 76 28.48 8.17 -9.75
C LYS A 76 27.35 7.30 -9.19
N PHE A 77 26.76 7.67 -8.04
CA PHE A 77 25.61 6.99 -7.44
C PHE A 77 24.46 6.94 -8.44
N GLN A 78 24.43 5.91 -9.28
CA GLN A 78 23.32 5.63 -10.17
C GLN A 78 22.24 5.00 -9.30
N ARG A 79 21.04 5.59 -9.29
CA ARG A 79 19.90 5.02 -8.58
C ARG A 79 19.67 3.61 -9.15
N LYS A 80 19.93 2.60 -8.32
CA LYS A 80 19.75 1.19 -8.66
C LYS A 80 18.29 0.72 -8.51
N GLY A 81 17.46 1.53 -7.86
CA GLY A 81 16.05 1.26 -7.61
C GLY A 81 15.13 1.80 -8.71
N CYS A 82 13.86 1.42 -8.62
CA CYS A 82 12.82 1.85 -9.56
C CYS A 82 12.56 3.36 -9.43
N TYR A 83 12.13 3.99 -10.52
CA TYR A 83 11.84 5.43 -10.57
C TYR A 83 10.40 5.75 -10.15
N TYR A 84 10.01 5.30 -8.95
CA TYR A 84 8.68 5.54 -8.41
C TYR A 84 8.38 7.02 -8.16
N THR A 85 7.08 7.35 -8.26
CA THR A 85 6.55 8.68 -7.95
C THR A 85 6.65 8.94 -6.45
N SER A 86 7.16 10.12 -6.07
CA SER A 86 7.33 10.47 -4.66
C SER A 86 6.00 10.90 -4.03
N ILE A 87 5.46 10.09 -3.11
CA ILE A 87 4.20 10.38 -2.41
C ILE A 87 4.52 10.92 -1.00
N PRO A 88 4.19 12.19 -0.70
CA PRO A 88 4.42 12.73 0.63
C PRO A 88 3.44 12.10 1.64
N ARG A 89 3.97 11.53 2.72
CA ARG A 89 3.14 11.00 3.83
C ARG A 89 2.32 12.10 4.51
N VAL A 90 2.96 13.25 4.75
CA VAL A 90 2.35 14.44 5.37
C VAL A 90 2.60 15.63 4.46
N VAL A 91 1.53 16.32 4.10
CA VAL A 91 1.62 17.55 3.31
C VAL A 91 2.01 18.69 4.25
N LYS A 92 3.16 19.31 3.98
CA LYS A 92 3.67 20.46 4.74
C LYS A 92 3.79 21.65 3.79
N CYS A 93 2.89 22.61 3.91
CA CYS A 93 2.90 23.84 3.12
C CYS A 93 3.27 25.03 4.02
N LYS A 94 4.32 25.76 3.65
CA LYS A 94 4.72 26.97 4.38
C LYS A 94 3.72 28.09 4.07
N GLY A 95 3.14 28.70 5.10
CA GLY A 95 2.25 29.86 4.96
C GLY A 95 0.75 29.53 4.94
N MET A 96 0.35 28.26 5.04
CA MET A 96 -1.05 27.88 5.27
C MET A 96 -1.40 27.97 6.75
N SER A 97 -2.68 28.22 7.06
CA SER A 97 -3.15 28.14 8.44
C SER A 97 -3.08 26.69 8.95
N GLY A 98 -3.01 26.51 10.28
CA GLY A 98 -2.98 25.18 10.88
C GLY A 98 -4.22 24.37 10.55
N GLN A 99 -5.39 25.01 10.50
CA GLN A 99 -6.67 24.40 10.16
C GLN A 99 -6.67 23.85 8.74
N GLU A 100 -6.23 24.64 7.76
CA GLU A 100 -6.17 24.21 6.36
C GLU A 100 -5.13 23.10 6.14
N LEU A 101 -4.02 23.14 6.88
CA LEU A 101 -3.00 22.09 6.82
C LEU A 101 -3.54 20.77 7.41
N THR A 102 -4.29 20.84 8.51
CA THR A 102 -4.96 19.67 9.10
C THR A 102 -6.01 19.12 8.14
N SER A 103 -6.89 19.96 7.57
CA SER A 103 -7.90 19.47 6.62
C SER A 103 -7.27 18.79 5.40
N LEU A 104 -6.18 19.33 4.88
CA LEU A 104 -5.43 18.75 3.75
C LEU A 104 -4.78 17.41 4.09
N ASN A 105 -4.50 17.15 5.37
CA ASN A 105 -3.93 15.89 5.82
C ASN A 105 -4.98 14.87 6.28
N LEU A 106 -6.20 15.30 6.60
CA LEU A 106 -7.35 14.43 6.87
C LEU A 106 -7.97 13.88 5.58
N ASP A 107 -8.09 14.70 4.54
CA ASP A 107 -8.54 14.27 3.20
C ASP A 107 -7.42 14.43 2.17
N LYS A 108 -6.94 13.30 1.64
CA LYS A 108 -5.87 13.26 0.65
C LYS A 108 -6.34 13.54 -0.78
N THR A 109 -7.62 13.86 -1.00
CA THR A 109 -8.17 14.16 -2.33
C THR A 109 -7.36 15.24 -3.08
N GLN A 110 -7.00 16.34 -2.41
CA GLN A 110 -6.21 17.40 -3.06
C GLN A 110 -4.77 16.96 -3.39
N LEU A 111 -4.17 16.11 -2.54
CA LEU A 111 -2.86 15.53 -2.83
C LEU A 111 -2.93 14.61 -4.05
N LEU A 112 -3.97 13.77 -4.15
CA LEU A 112 -4.23 12.92 -5.29
C LEU A 112 -4.36 13.73 -6.58
N GLU A 113 -5.17 14.80 -6.58
CA GLU A 113 -5.33 15.68 -7.76
C GLU A 113 -4.01 16.34 -8.17
N THR A 114 -3.21 16.78 -7.20
CA THR A 114 -1.89 17.38 -7.46
C THR A 114 -0.93 16.37 -8.11
N LEU A 115 -0.87 15.14 -7.58
CA LEU A 115 -0.03 14.07 -8.13
C LEU A 115 -0.49 13.67 -9.53
N LEU A 116 -1.80 13.53 -9.75
CA LEU A 116 -2.36 13.22 -11.06
C LEU A 116 -1.97 14.27 -12.10
N ALA A 117 -2.11 15.55 -11.77
CA ALA A 117 -1.76 16.64 -12.68
C ALA A 117 -0.24 16.70 -12.97
N LYS A 118 0.59 16.56 -11.94
CA LYS A 118 2.03 16.80 -12.03
C LYS A 118 2.81 15.59 -12.57
N ASP A 119 2.56 14.40 -12.03
CA ASP A 119 3.41 13.23 -12.24
C ASP A 119 2.77 12.20 -13.19
N TYR A 120 1.45 12.21 -13.34
CA TYR A 120 0.69 11.26 -14.19
C TYR A 120 0.04 11.90 -15.42
N GLY A 121 0.26 13.19 -15.69
CA GLY A 121 -0.31 13.89 -16.84
C GLY A 121 -1.85 13.84 -16.91
N GLY A 122 -2.50 13.76 -15.76
CA GLY A 122 -3.95 13.62 -15.61
C GLY A 122 -4.50 12.21 -15.82
N SER A 123 -3.66 11.22 -16.09
CA SER A 123 -4.10 9.85 -16.37
C SER A 123 -4.19 9.00 -15.10
N GLU A 124 -5.44 8.67 -14.74
CA GLU A 124 -5.77 7.73 -13.66
C GLU A 124 -5.18 6.34 -13.88
N ASP A 125 -5.11 5.91 -15.15
CA ASP A 125 -4.61 4.57 -15.51
C ASP A 125 -3.10 4.46 -15.28
N LEU A 126 -2.34 5.56 -15.40
CA LEU A 126 -0.90 5.54 -15.11
C LEU A 126 -0.62 5.40 -13.60
N LEU A 127 -1.45 5.99 -12.74
CA LEU A 127 -1.39 5.80 -11.29
C LEU A 127 -1.65 4.33 -10.92
N LEU A 128 -2.69 3.73 -11.50
CA LEU A 128 -3.01 2.31 -11.29
C LEU A 128 -1.95 1.38 -11.88
N GLY A 129 -1.32 1.78 -12.99
CA GLY A 129 -0.20 1.06 -13.59
C GLY A 129 1.01 1.02 -12.67
N GLU A 130 1.33 2.13 -12.00
CA GLU A 130 2.40 2.17 -11.00
C GLU A 130 2.07 1.32 -9.77
N LEU A 131 0.82 1.35 -9.30
CA LEU A 131 0.35 0.49 -8.21
C LEU A 131 0.51 -1.00 -8.54
N GLN A 132 0.15 -1.41 -9.75
CA GLN A 132 0.31 -2.79 -10.21
C GLN A 132 1.78 -3.17 -10.42
N PHE A 133 2.57 -2.29 -11.00
CA PHE A 133 4.00 -2.50 -11.18
C PHE A 133 4.69 -2.72 -9.83
N ALA A 134 4.42 -1.86 -8.84
CA ALA A 134 4.98 -1.97 -7.49
C ALA A 134 4.59 -3.30 -6.82
N PHE A 135 3.34 -3.74 -6.99
CA PHE A 135 2.92 -5.05 -6.47
C PHE A 135 3.65 -6.23 -7.13
N VAL A 136 3.81 -6.20 -8.45
CA VAL A 136 4.52 -7.27 -9.20
C VAL A 136 6.02 -7.27 -8.87
N ALA A 137 6.65 -6.10 -8.83
CA ALA A 137 8.05 -5.92 -8.46
C ALA A 137 8.31 -6.40 -7.02
N PHE A 138 7.36 -6.18 -6.11
CA PHE A 138 7.41 -6.73 -4.76
C PHE A 138 7.30 -8.26 -4.75
N LEU A 139 6.27 -8.84 -5.37
CA LEU A 139 6.07 -10.29 -5.32
C LEU A 139 7.14 -11.09 -6.05
N MET A 140 7.56 -10.63 -7.23
CA MET A 140 8.50 -11.36 -8.08
C MET A 140 9.96 -10.97 -7.81
N GLY A 141 10.23 -9.68 -7.60
CA GLY A 141 11.57 -9.15 -7.33
C GLY A 141 11.94 -9.10 -5.85
N GLN A 142 10.98 -9.40 -4.96
CA GLN A 142 11.16 -9.31 -3.50
C GLN A 142 11.61 -7.89 -3.05
N SER A 143 11.28 -6.88 -3.86
CA SER A 143 11.71 -5.49 -3.69
C SER A 143 10.95 -4.81 -2.54
N LEU A 144 11.67 -4.39 -1.50
CA LEU A 144 11.11 -3.63 -0.38
C LEU A 144 10.77 -2.20 -0.80
N GLU A 145 11.51 -1.60 -1.75
CA GLU A 145 11.14 -0.31 -2.35
C GLU A 145 9.75 -0.39 -2.99
N ALA A 146 9.51 -1.47 -3.75
CA ALA A 146 8.24 -1.70 -4.41
C ALA A 146 7.11 -1.91 -3.40
N PHE A 147 7.35 -2.64 -2.31
CA PHE A 147 6.37 -2.76 -1.23
C PHE A 147 6.03 -1.42 -0.59
N LEU A 148 7.04 -0.60 -0.27
CA LEU A 148 6.83 0.71 0.35
C LEU A 148 6.07 1.65 -0.59
N GLN A 149 6.32 1.56 -1.91
CA GLN A 149 5.57 2.34 -2.88
C GLN A 149 4.13 1.86 -3.00
N TRP A 150 3.91 0.55 -3.10
CA TRP A 150 2.57 -0.04 -3.12
C TRP A 150 1.78 0.39 -1.88
N LYS A 151 2.36 0.28 -0.69
CA LYS A 151 1.78 0.76 0.57
C LYS A 151 1.44 2.24 0.51
N SER A 152 2.34 3.08 0.01
CA SER A 152 2.12 4.53 -0.08
C SER A 152 0.99 4.92 -1.04
N LEU A 153 0.87 4.23 -2.18
CA LEU A 153 -0.23 4.41 -3.14
C LEU A 153 -1.57 3.95 -2.58
N VAL A 154 -1.59 2.79 -1.90
CA VAL A 154 -2.78 2.27 -1.22
C VAL A 154 -3.24 3.21 -0.12
N SER A 155 -2.33 3.71 0.72
CA SER A 155 -2.63 4.69 1.76
C SER A 155 -3.14 6.02 1.19
N LEU A 156 -2.56 6.50 0.08
CA LEU A 156 -3.03 7.71 -0.60
C LEU A 156 -4.49 7.57 -1.04
N LEU A 157 -4.81 6.46 -1.72
CA LEU A 157 -6.15 6.24 -2.27
C LEU A 157 -7.18 6.03 -1.16
N PHE A 158 -6.91 5.16 -0.18
CA PHE A 158 -7.82 4.97 0.95
C PHE A 158 -7.98 6.22 1.84
N GLY A 159 -6.98 7.11 1.87
CA GLY A 159 -7.04 8.39 2.60
C GLY A 159 -7.84 9.49 1.90
N CYS A 160 -8.46 9.25 0.75
CA CYS A 160 -9.32 10.23 0.07
C CYS A 160 -10.78 10.04 0.48
N THR A 161 -11.40 11.06 1.07
CA THR A 161 -12.80 10.99 1.52
C THR A 161 -13.79 11.55 0.48
N GLU A 162 -13.40 12.60 -0.25
CA GLU A 162 -14.25 13.27 -1.24
C GLU A 162 -14.15 12.66 -2.64
N ALA A 163 -12.93 12.28 -3.06
CA ALA A 163 -12.65 11.75 -4.40
C ALA A 163 -13.52 10.55 -4.81
N PRO A 164 -13.84 9.57 -3.94
CA PRO A 164 -14.66 8.41 -4.31
C PRO A 164 -16.09 8.77 -4.74
N PHE A 165 -16.68 9.84 -4.19
CA PHE A 165 -18.07 10.21 -4.42
C PHE A 165 -18.26 11.36 -5.41
N ASN A 166 -17.25 12.24 -5.52
CA ASN A 166 -17.40 13.49 -6.25
C ASN A 166 -16.54 13.54 -7.51
N THR A 167 -15.22 13.54 -7.37
CA THR A 167 -14.32 13.87 -8.49
C THR A 167 -13.84 12.65 -9.28
N ARG A 168 -13.69 11.48 -8.64
CA ARG A 168 -12.90 10.35 -9.16
C ARG A 168 -13.53 8.98 -8.91
N THR A 169 -14.86 8.86 -8.85
CA THR A 169 -15.56 7.58 -8.62
C THR A 169 -15.07 6.43 -9.51
N ARG A 170 -14.81 6.70 -10.80
CA ARG A 170 -14.31 5.69 -11.76
C ARG A 170 -12.92 5.16 -11.40
N LEU A 171 -12.01 6.03 -10.96
CA LEU A 171 -10.69 5.64 -10.46
C LEU A 171 -10.84 4.73 -9.24
N PHE A 172 -11.69 5.10 -8.29
CA PHE A 172 -11.92 4.30 -7.09
C PHE A 172 -12.52 2.93 -7.41
N THR A 173 -13.49 2.85 -8.32
CA THR A 173 -14.02 1.56 -8.78
C THR A 173 -12.94 0.68 -9.41
N LYS A 174 -12.01 1.25 -10.20
CA LYS A 174 -10.88 0.52 -10.76
C LYS A 174 -9.86 0.12 -9.68
N PHE A 175 -9.54 1.02 -8.76
CA PHE A 175 -8.63 0.77 -7.64
C PHE A 175 -9.11 -0.38 -6.77
N ILE A 176 -10.39 -0.40 -6.37
CA ILE A 176 -10.94 -1.49 -5.55
C ILE A 176 -10.88 -2.83 -6.29
N LYS A 177 -11.07 -2.85 -7.61
CA LYS A 177 -10.84 -4.07 -8.41
C LYS A 177 -9.37 -4.51 -8.38
N VAL A 178 -8.44 -3.57 -8.54
CA VAL A 178 -7.00 -3.85 -8.53
C VAL A 178 -6.59 -4.45 -7.19
N ILE A 179 -6.89 -3.77 -6.08
CA ILE A 179 -6.49 -4.23 -4.74
C ILE A 179 -7.19 -5.55 -4.37
N TYR A 180 -8.46 -5.73 -4.78
CA TYR A 180 -9.17 -7.00 -4.64
C TYR A 180 -8.41 -8.16 -5.31
N TYR A 181 -8.01 -8.01 -6.57
CA TYR A 181 -7.32 -9.09 -7.28
C TYR A 181 -5.88 -9.31 -6.78
N GLN A 182 -5.19 -8.24 -6.39
CA GLN A 182 -3.86 -8.33 -5.76
C GLN A 182 -3.92 -9.14 -4.47
N LEU A 183 -4.82 -8.78 -3.56
CA LEU A 183 -4.96 -9.46 -2.27
C LEU A 183 -5.57 -10.85 -2.44
N LYS A 184 -6.53 -11.04 -3.36
CA LYS A 184 -7.04 -12.38 -3.68
C LYS A 184 -5.93 -13.31 -4.13
N TYR A 185 -5.02 -12.84 -4.98
CA TYR A 185 -3.88 -13.63 -5.44
C TYR A 185 -2.86 -13.88 -4.30
N GLY A 186 -2.56 -12.87 -3.49
CA GLY A 186 -1.63 -12.99 -2.37
C GLY A 186 -2.12 -13.88 -1.22
N LEU A 187 -3.43 -13.91 -0.99
CA LEU A 187 -4.12 -14.65 0.08
C LEU A 187 -4.54 -16.06 -0.31
N GLN A 188 -4.45 -16.44 -1.59
CA GLN A 188 -4.82 -17.79 -2.03
C GLN A 188 -3.95 -18.84 -1.33
N LYS A 189 -4.51 -19.47 -0.27
CA LYS A 189 -3.95 -20.63 0.44
C LYS A 189 -4.09 -21.94 -0.36
N ASP A 190 -4.94 -21.94 -1.38
CA ASP A 190 -5.44 -23.13 -2.09
C ASP A 190 -4.62 -23.51 -3.34
N ARG A 191 -3.30 -23.32 -3.33
CA ARG A 191 -2.47 -24.04 -4.30
C ARG A 191 -2.37 -25.46 -3.79
N THR A 192 -2.94 -26.40 -4.54
CA THR A 192 -2.97 -27.87 -4.35
C THR A 192 -1.60 -28.55 -4.30
N ASP A 193 -0.56 -27.79 -3.98
CA ASP A 193 0.80 -28.23 -3.74
C ASP A 193 1.14 -27.73 -2.35
N ASP A 194 0.94 -28.59 -1.33
CA ASP A 194 1.18 -28.40 0.12
C ASP A 194 2.59 -27.87 0.48
N THR A 195 3.41 -27.58 -0.53
CA THR A 195 4.82 -27.25 -0.44
C THR A 195 5.10 -25.74 -0.52
N ARG A 196 4.13 -24.89 -0.90
CA ARG A 196 4.36 -23.44 -1.02
C ARG A 196 3.58 -22.65 0.05
N PRO A 197 4.28 -22.03 1.03
CA PRO A 197 3.63 -21.12 1.97
C PRO A 197 2.96 -19.95 1.23
N PRO A 198 1.91 -19.35 1.82
CA PRO A 198 1.24 -18.19 1.23
C PRO A 198 2.27 -17.09 0.93
N LEU A 199 2.11 -16.42 -0.22
CA LEU A 199 3.04 -15.37 -0.67
C LEU A 199 3.02 -14.15 0.26
N LEU A 200 1.89 -13.92 0.92
CA LEU A 200 1.74 -12.97 2.01
C LEU A 200 1.42 -13.78 3.26
N ASP A 201 2.36 -13.84 4.19
CA ASP A 201 2.16 -14.53 5.47
C ASP A 201 1.11 -13.81 6.32
N ASP A 202 0.39 -14.55 7.16
CA ASP A 202 -0.64 -14.03 8.07
C ASP A 202 -0.05 -12.96 9.02
N SER A 203 1.27 -12.99 9.27
CA SER A 203 1.99 -11.95 10.04
C SER A 203 2.01 -10.57 9.39
N TRP A 204 2.02 -10.46 8.05
CA TRP A 204 2.01 -9.16 7.34
C TRP A 204 0.63 -8.53 7.27
N LEU A 205 -0.42 -9.35 7.39
CA LEU A 205 -1.83 -8.97 7.28
C LEU A 205 -2.57 -9.22 8.60
N SER A 206 -1.85 -9.20 9.73
CA SER A 206 -2.44 -9.23 11.06
C SER A 206 -3.41 -8.05 11.28
N THR A 207 -4.25 -8.12 12.30
CA THR A 207 -5.22 -7.07 12.66
C THR A 207 -4.56 -5.72 12.98
N ASP A 208 -3.29 -5.73 13.38
CA ASP A 208 -2.43 -4.54 13.54
C ASP A 208 -1.81 -4.05 12.20
N SER A 209 -2.27 -4.58 11.06
CA SER A 209 -1.78 -4.13 9.76
C SER A 209 -2.40 -2.78 9.40
N PHE A 210 -1.57 -1.88 8.86
CA PHE A 210 -2.01 -0.60 8.31
C PHE A 210 -3.20 -0.74 7.33
N LEU A 211 -3.33 -1.89 6.67
CA LEU A 211 -4.38 -2.17 5.70
C LEU A 211 -5.73 -2.39 6.39
N HIS A 212 -5.77 -3.00 7.59
CA HIS A 212 -7.00 -3.15 8.36
C HIS A 212 -7.62 -1.79 8.66
N TYR A 213 -6.83 -0.85 9.19
CA TYR A 213 -7.27 0.51 9.49
C TYR A 213 -7.79 1.25 8.25
N LEU A 214 -7.02 1.22 7.16
CA LEU A 214 -7.43 1.87 5.90
C LEU A 214 -8.73 1.28 5.32
N CYS A 215 -8.88 -0.05 5.38
CA CYS A 215 -10.09 -0.73 4.93
C CYS A 215 -11.28 -0.41 5.84
N LYS A 216 -11.09 -0.37 7.16
CA LYS A 216 -12.14 -0.02 8.13
C LYS A 216 -12.72 1.35 7.83
N ASP A 217 -11.87 2.37 7.75
CA ASP A 217 -12.29 3.74 7.48
C ASP A 217 -12.98 3.88 6.12
N PHE A 218 -12.38 3.29 5.08
CA PHE A 218 -12.94 3.33 3.73
C PHE A 218 -14.27 2.57 3.60
N PHE A 219 -14.41 1.42 4.27
CA PHE A 219 -15.66 0.66 4.26
C PHE A 219 -16.77 1.41 4.97
N SER A 220 -16.50 2.00 6.14
CA SER A 220 -17.48 2.86 6.82
C SER A 220 -17.88 4.03 5.91
N LEU A 221 -16.90 4.71 5.31
CA LEU A 221 -17.14 5.82 4.39
C LEU A 221 -18.06 5.45 3.21
N VAL A 222 -17.77 4.33 2.52
CA VAL A 222 -18.51 3.93 1.30
C VAL A 222 -19.82 3.19 1.61
N LEU A 223 -19.90 2.42 2.70
CA LEU A 223 -21.08 1.65 3.03
C LEU A 223 -22.14 2.48 3.76
N ASP A 224 -21.73 3.49 4.52
CA ASP A 224 -22.63 4.41 5.22
C ASP A 224 -23.01 5.64 4.35
N GLY A 225 -22.33 5.82 3.21
CA GLY A 225 -22.62 6.89 2.25
C GLY A 225 -24.05 6.81 1.69
N SER A 226 -24.76 7.94 1.71
CA SER A 226 -26.16 8.02 1.26
C SER A 226 -26.33 7.89 -0.26
N VAL A 227 -25.36 8.38 -1.03
CA VAL A 227 -25.34 8.34 -2.50
C VAL A 227 -23.99 7.82 -2.96
N VAL A 228 -23.97 6.57 -3.42
CA VAL A 228 -22.75 5.89 -3.86
C VAL A 228 -23.02 5.22 -5.20
N ASP A 229 -22.05 5.31 -6.11
CA ASP A 229 -22.09 4.59 -7.37
C ASP A 229 -22.24 3.08 -7.16
N GLY A 230 -23.14 2.46 -7.93
CA GLY A 230 -23.52 1.06 -7.74
C GLY A 230 -22.36 0.08 -7.98
N ASP A 231 -21.45 0.40 -8.91
CA ASP A 231 -20.28 -0.44 -9.16
C ASP A 231 -19.25 -0.30 -8.05
N LEU A 232 -18.98 0.92 -7.58
CA LEU A 232 -18.10 1.16 -6.44
C LEU A 232 -18.61 0.37 -5.22
N LEU A 233 -19.88 0.54 -4.87
CA LEU A 233 -20.51 -0.14 -3.74
C LEU A 233 -20.43 -1.66 -3.85
N LYS A 234 -20.72 -2.20 -5.04
CA LYS A 234 -20.64 -3.65 -5.32
C LYS A 234 -19.23 -4.19 -5.13
N TRP A 235 -18.21 -3.48 -5.63
CA TRP A 235 -16.82 -3.93 -5.51
C TRP A 235 -16.27 -3.76 -4.11
N THR A 236 -16.65 -2.70 -3.39
CA THR A 236 -16.31 -2.53 -1.98
C THR A 236 -16.86 -3.68 -1.12
N ARG A 237 -18.12 -4.11 -1.35
CA ARG A 237 -18.69 -5.28 -0.65
C ARG A 237 -17.92 -6.56 -0.94
N LYS A 238 -17.63 -6.84 -2.21
CA LYS A 238 -16.81 -8.01 -2.58
C LYS A 238 -15.42 -7.97 -1.96
N PHE A 239 -14.84 -6.78 -1.84
CA PHE A 239 -13.53 -6.60 -1.24
C PHE A 239 -13.57 -6.82 0.27
N LYS A 240 -14.58 -6.29 0.97
CA LYS A 240 -14.85 -6.59 2.38
C LYS A 240 -14.99 -8.10 2.60
N GLU A 241 -15.87 -8.76 1.84
CA GLU A 241 -16.08 -10.22 1.92
C GLU A 241 -14.80 -11.03 1.70
N LEU A 242 -13.91 -10.59 0.79
CA LEU A 242 -12.63 -11.26 0.57
C LEU A 242 -11.76 -11.23 1.83
N LEU A 243 -11.65 -10.07 2.47
CA LEU A 243 -10.83 -9.89 3.66
C LEU A 243 -11.40 -10.64 4.86
N GLU A 244 -12.72 -10.54 5.09
CA GLU A 244 -13.42 -11.26 6.17
C GLU A 244 -13.23 -12.77 6.03
N ASN A 245 -13.38 -13.32 4.82
CA ASN A 245 -13.28 -14.77 4.59
C ASN A 245 -11.85 -15.32 4.67
N ASN A 246 -10.83 -14.55 4.28
CA ASN A 246 -9.45 -15.06 4.20
C ASN A 246 -8.61 -14.72 5.43
N LEU A 247 -8.91 -13.60 6.10
CA LEU A 247 -8.13 -13.09 7.24
C LEU A 247 -8.90 -13.13 8.56
N GLY A 248 -10.21 -13.43 8.55
CA GLY A 248 -11.04 -13.39 9.75
C GLY A 248 -11.20 -12.00 10.35
N TRP A 249 -10.94 -10.94 9.57
CA TRP A 249 -11.13 -9.56 9.99
C TRP A 249 -12.62 -9.26 10.19
N GLU A 250 -12.94 -8.41 11.17
CA GLU A 250 -14.29 -7.95 11.43
C GLU A 250 -14.39 -6.44 11.23
N PHE A 251 -15.27 -6.03 10.33
CA PHE A 251 -15.54 -4.62 10.06
C PHE A 251 -16.93 -4.26 10.58
N PRO A 252 -17.04 -3.82 11.85
CA PRO A 252 -18.31 -3.44 12.46
C PRO A 252 -18.92 -2.27 11.69
N LYS A 253 -20.25 -2.28 11.56
CA LYS A 253 -20.98 -1.11 11.07
C LYS A 253 -20.98 -0.06 12.16
N ASN A 254 -20.67 1.20 11.82
CA ASN A 254 -20.84 2.32 12.73
C ASN A 254 -22.33 2.47 13.07
N SER A 255 -22.77 1.86 14.18
CA SER A 255 -24.08 2.17 14.73
C SER A 255 -23.98 3.57 15.31
N ALA A 256 -24.85 4.47 14.87
CA ALA A 256 -24.85 5.91 15.20
C ALA A 256 -25.10 6.23 16.70
N VAL A 257 -24.89 5.27 17.61
CA VAL A 257 -25.07 5.42 19.05
C VAL A 257 -23.73 5.38 19.81
N ASP A 258 -22.62 4.98 19.17
CA ASP A 258 -21.35 4.76 19.87
C ASP A 258 -20.23 5.59 19.24
N GLY A 259 -20.26 6.90 19.49
CA GLY A 259 -19.19 7.83 19.09
C GLY A 259 -17.91 7.71 19.94
N LEU A 260 -17.78 6.64 20.74
CA LEU A 260 -16.69 6.37 21.67
C LEU A 260 -16.31 4.89 21.62
N TYR A 261 -15.89 4.40 20.45
CA TYR A 261 -15.16 3.14 20.39
C TYR A 261 -13.74 3.38 20.92
N PHE A 262 -13.55 3.19 22.22
CA PHE A 262 -12.23 2.98 22.78
C PHE A 262 -11.78 1.59 22.32
N GLU A 263 -10.94 1.51 21.29
CA GLU A 263 -10.16 0.29 21.08
C GLU A 263 -9.25 0.14 22.31
N GLU A 264 -9.19 -1.06 22.92
CA GLU A 264 -8.39 -1.31 24.13
C GLU A 264 -6.87 -1.02 23.95
N ASN A 265 -6.44 -0.71 22.72
CA ASN A 265 -5.08 -0.32 22.34
C ASN A 265 -5.03 0.97 21.50
N ASP A 266 -6.00 1.89 21.65
CA ASP A 266 -5.88 3.21 21.01
C ASP A 266 -4.83 4.05 21.76
N GLU A 267 -3.62 4.14 21.18
CA GLU A 267 -2.51 4.99 21.65
C GLU A 267 -2.92 6.46 21.83
N PHE A 268 -3.98 6.91 21.16
CA PHE A 268 -4.51 8.27 21.21
C PHE A 268 -5.78 8.41 22.05
N ALA A 269 -6.21 7.35 22.74
CA ALA A 269 -7.31 7.46 23.68
C ALA A 269 -6.97 8.48 24.78
N PRO A 270 -7.91 9.36 25.17
CA PRO A 270 -7.68 10.27 26.27
C PRO A 270 -7.38 9.49 27.54
N VAL A 271 -6.30 9.87 28.24
CA VAL A 271 -5.99 9.31 29.56
C VAL A 271 -7.12 9.68 30.51
N VAL A 272 -7.86 8.67 30.98
CA VAL A 272 -8.91 8.85 31.98
C VAL A 272 -8.24 9.04 33.33
N GLU A 273 -8.09 10.29 33.77
CA GLU A 273 -7.76 10.58 35.16
C GLU A 273 -9.00 10.37 36.02
N MET A 274 -9.01 9.26 36.77
CA MET A 274 -9.98 9.07 37.85
C MET A 274 -9.65 10.06 38.95
N LEU A 275 -10.52 11.05 39.17
CA LEU A 275 -10.39 11.94 40.32
C LEU A 275 -10.60 11.08 41.57
N ASP A 276 -9.59 11.02 42.43
CA ASP A 276 -9.71 10.37 43.73
C ASP A 276 -10.84 11.06 44.50
N ASP A 277 -11.87 10.28 44.86
CA ASP A 277 -12.91 10.71 45.79
C ASP A 277 -12.29 10.86 47.19
N GLU A 278 -11.55 11.95 47.43
CA GLU A 278 -11.34 12.47 48.78
C GLU A 278 -12.64 13.11 49.28
N ALA A 279 -13.65 12.26 49.48
CA ALA A 279 -14.79 12.59 50.30
C ALA A 279 -14.37 12.56 51.77
N TYR A 280 -13.97 13.74 52.25
CA TYR A 280 -13.99 14.20 53.64
C TYR A 280 -14.82 13.30 54.59
N ALA A 281 -14.13 12.52 55.42
CA ALA A 281 -14.68 12.07 56.68
C ALA A 281 -14.54 13.22 57.70
N ILE A 282 -15.64 13.93 57.97
CA ILE A 282 -15.83 14.75 59.18
C ILE A 282 -16.43 13.84 60.25
#